data_AF-X6LB36-F1
#
_entry.id   AF-X6LB36-F1
#
_cell.length_a   1.000
_cell.length_b   1.000
_cell.length_c   1.000
_cell.angle_alpha   90.00
_cell.angle_beta   90.00
_cell.angle_gamma   90.00
#
_symmetry.space_group_name_H-M   'P 1'
#
loop_
_entity.id
_entity.type
_entity.pdbx_description
1 polymer ?
#
loop_
_entity_poly.entity_id
_entity_poly.type
_entity_poly.pdbx_seq_one_letter_code
_entity_poly.pdbx_strand_id
1 'polypeptide(L)'
;LGKSDIEQLEMNADILERASNVFELPCQHINLDKSTKQVFQSFLGEVVVYFERISQKIASLFEKQRHQAFDEIKDFMFIMDDLRKIKSVEQRTQRSYFQTVEHIVGYLRDVHKDIELILPLLMKQNPSFDYNRLFECVSCMHRSKWIEERQEWRYGNLMDEVKNKLLFHLCELEQSSKYLELDIDHPDHLEQGRKIVEHLEKLNRLESIIPEIANHSKEVGMKIEYAIRATVSTIEHEFSLEKRGVRYQKEIKEQLEKLKVYAESLNHANAYLQQKGLKNARELDFRIQSIEDEIKMNTTDFEKKKNNFDKENQRIDEEISKLVDIKENYQQLAKKANWRDKTIPQKAIDFLKEQENRAKTEFETLKKTQTRIEELDNNLKEYQQIQKEFQQLQQKEKVILKTASKFLKSRGFSDLEISRLASDKNELIEKIGKYEREIDNIKG
;
A
#
# COMPACT_ATOMS: atom_id res chain seq x y z
N LEU A 1 -36.60 -42.77 -32.42
CA LEU A 1 -36.50 -42.69 -33.89
C LEU A 1 -35.56 -41.56 -34.20
N GLY A 2 -34.55 -41.79 -35.03
CA GLY A 2 -33.71 -40.72 -35.55
C GLY A 2 -34.41 -40.02 -36.72
N LYS A 3 -33.89 -38.85 -37.12
CA LYS A 3 -34.41 -38.08 -38.26
C LYS A 3 -34.51 -38.92 -39.55
N SER A 4 -33.52 -39.77 -39.82
CA SER A 4 -33.50 -40.68 -40.97
C SER A 4 -34.64 -41.70 -40.96
N ASP A 5 -35.07 -42.16 -39.79
CA ASP A 5 -36.18 -43.12 -39.69
C ASP A 5 -37.51 -42.43 -40.05
N ILE A 6 -37.68 -41.17 -39.63
CA ILE A 6 -38.91 -40.42 -39.87
C ILE A 6 -39.04 -40.01 -41.34
N GLU A 7 -37.94 -39.59 -41.98
CA GLU A 7 -37.91 -39.32 -43.43
C GLU A 7 -38.28 -40.56 -44.24
N GLN A 8 -37.83 -41.75 -43.79
CA GLN A 8 -38.21 -43.01 -44.43
C GLN A 8 -39.69 -43.34 -44.21
N LEU A 9 -40.24 -43.07 -43.02
CA LEU A 9 -41.68 -43.23 -42.75
C LEU A 9 -42.53 -42.31 -43.62
N GLU A 10 -42.12 -41.06 -43.80
CA GLU A 10 -42.78 -40.07 -44.67
C GLU A 10 -42.79 -40.54 -46.12
N MET A 11 -41.61 -40.92 -46.66
CA MET A 11 -41.50 -41.44 -48.03
C MET A 11 -42.35 -42.69 -48.25
N ASN A 12 -42.35 -43.63 -47.29
CA ASN A 12 -43.15 -44.85 -47.36
C ASN A 12 -44.65 -44.54 -47.29
N ALA A 13 -45.07 -43.58 -46.47
CA ALA A 13 -46.45 -43.12 -46.41
C ALA A 13 -46.92 -42.58 -47.76
N ASP A 14 -46.13 -41.72 -48.40
CA ASP A 14 -46.43 -41.13 -49.70
C ASP A 14 -46.51 -42.16 -50.84
N ILE A 15 -45.62 -43.17 -50.82
CA ILE A 15 -45.64 -44.26 -51.80
C ILE A 15 -46.90 -45.11 -51.60
N LEU A 16 -47.20 -45.50 -50.37
CA LEU A 16 -48.35 -46.33 -50.04
C LEU A 16 -49.67 -45.60 -50.29
N GLU A 17 -49.75 -44.31 -49.99
CA GLU A 17 -50.93 -43.49 -50.24
C GLU A 17 -51.23 -43.43 -51.75
N ARG A 18 -50.23 -43.08 -52.57
CA ARG A 18 -50.36 -43.07 -54.04
C ARG A 18 -50.73 -44.44 -54.58
N ALA A 19 -50.07 -45.50 -54.13
CA ALA A 19 -50.39 -46.86 -54.54
C ALA A 19 -51.82 -47.27 -54.14
N SER A 20 -52.30 -46.85 -52.95
CA SER A 20 -53.65 -47.15 -52.49
C SER A 20 -54.75 -46.47 -53.30
N ASN A 21 -54.44 -45.31 -53.89
CA ASN A 21 -55.36 -44.57 -54.77
C ASN A 21 -55.38 -45.11 -56.21
N VAL A 22 -54.34 -45.83 -56.63
CA VAL A 22 -54.21 -46.39 -57.99
C VAL A 22 -54.66 -47.85 -58.06
N PHE A 23 -54.40 -48.64 -57.02
CA PHE A 23 -54.65 -50.08 -57.00
C PHE A 23 -55.79 -50.45 -56.05
N GLU A 24 -57.01 -50.62 -56.60
CA GLU A 24 -58.19 -51.04 -55.82
C GLU A 24 -58.19 -52.54 -55.47
N LEU A 25 -57.64 -53.38 -56.34
CA LEU A 25 -57.50 -54.82 -56.15
C LEU A 25 -56.03 -55.19 -55.86
N PRO A 26 -55.75 -56.28 -55.11
CA PRO A 26 -54.39 -56.78 -54.92
C PRO A 26 -53.71 -57.00 -56.28
N CYS A 27 -52.50 -56.48 -56.46
CA CYS A 27 -51.73 -56.69 -57.68
C CYS A 27 -51.49 -58.21 -57.87
N GLN A 28 -52.11 -58.83 -58.88
CA GLN A 28 -52.02 -60.29 -59.10
C GLN A 28 -50.57 -60.81 -59.26
N HIS A 29 -49.62 -59.92 -59.58
CA HIS A 29 -48.19 -60.23 -59.73
C HIS A 29 -47.37 -60.08 -58.45
N ILE A 30 -47.96 -59.57 -57.36
CA ILE A 30 -47.31 -59.42 -56.05
C ILE A 30 -48.21 -60.10 -55.03
N ASN A 31 -47.73 -61.18 -54.42
CA ASN A 31 -48.51 -62.02 -53.51
C ASN A 31 -48.76 -61.29 -52.17
N LEU A 32 -49.68 -60.32 -52.16
CA LEU A 32 -50.11 -59.59 -50.99
C LEU A 32 -51.42 -60.20 -50.47
N ASP A 33 -51.40 -60.67 -49.22
CA ASP A 33 -52.58 -61.23 -48.54
C ASP A 33 -53.68 -60.18 -48.25
N LYS A 34 -53.37 -58.89 -48.45
CA LYS A 34 -54.23 -57.73 -48.17
C LYS A 34 -54.22 -56.77 -49.34
N SER A 35 -55.31 -56.01 -49.52
CA SER A 35 -55.32 -54.93 -50.51
C SER A 35 -54.36 -53.80 -50.12
N THR A 36 -53.83 -53.07 -51.11
CA THR A 36 -52.92 -51.93 -50.88
C THR A 36 -53.51 -50.90 -49.93
N LYS A 37 -54.83 -50.68 -50.01
CA LYS A 37 -55.58 -49.82 -49.07
C LYS A 37 -55.53 -50.35 -47.64
N GLN A 38 -55.70 -51.65 -47.41
CA GLN A 38 -55.60 -52.25 -46.06
C GLN A 38 -54.16 -52.19 -45.51
N VAL A 39 -53.15 -52.36 -46.38
CA VAL A 39 -51.73 -52.23 -46.00
C VAL A 39 -51.43 -50.80 -45.56
N PHE A 40 -51.85 -49.80 -46.34
CA PHE A 40 -51.68 -48.39 -45.99
C PHE A 40 -52.40 -48.02 -44.68
N GLN A 41 -53.64 -48.47 -44.49
CA GLN A 41 -54.39 -48.23 -43.25
C GLN A 41 -53.74 -48.88 -42.03
N SER A 42 -53.19 -50.09 -42.17
CA SER A 42 -52.46 -50.77 -41.09
C SER A 42 -51.17 -50.03 -40.73
N PHE A 43 -50.41 -49.60 -41.75
CA PHE A 43 -49.20 -48.79 -41.56
C PHE A 43 -49.50 -47.48 -40.82
N LEU A 44 -50.50 -46.71 -41.28
CA LEU A 44 -50.93 -45.49 -40.59
C LEU A 44 -51.39 -45.76 -39.16
N GLY A 45 -52.09 -46.88 -38.92
CA GLY A 45 -52.52 -47.30 -37.60
C GLY A 45 -51.37 -47.45 -36.62
N GLU A 46 -50.28 -48.11 -37.03
CA GLU A 46 -49.08 -48.28 -36.19
C GLU A 46 -48.39 -46.94 -35.90
N VAL A 47 -48.28 -46.05 -36.89
CA VAL A 47 -47.70 -44.71 -36.70
C VAL A 47 -48.53 -43.89 -35.70
N VAL A 48 -49.86 -43.94 -35.81
CA VAL A 48 -50.77 -43.28 -34.86
C VAL A 48 -50.64 -43.88 -33.46
N VAL A 49 -50.58 -45.21 -33.32
CA VAL A 49 -50.39 -45.86 -32.01
C VAL A 49 -49.06 -45.44 -31.37
N TYR A 50 -47.99 -45.37 -32.16
CA TYR A 50 -46.70 -44.88 -31.65
C TYR A 50 -46.77 -43.42 -31.21
N PHE A 51 -47.46 -42.57 -31.98
CA PHE A 51 -47.71 -41.18 -31.63
C PHE A 51 -48.43 -41.05 -30.27
N GLU A 52 -49.52 -41.80 -30.06
CA GLU A 52 -50.26 -41.79 -28.79
C GLU A 52 -49.40 -42.27 -27.60
N ARG A 53 -48.49 -43.24 -27.83
CA ARG A 53 -47.53 -43.67 -26.81
C ARG A 53 -46.57 -42.55 -26.41
N ILE A 54 -46.18 -41.68 -27.36
CA ILE A 54 -45.37 -40.50 -27.03
C ILE A 54 -46.17 -39.54 -26.13
N SER A 55 -47.42 -39.22 -26.48
CA SER A 55 -48.30 -38.39 -25.64
C SER A 55 -48.43 -38.93 -24.21
N GLN A 56 -48.65 -40.24 -24.07
CA GLN A 56 -48.70 -40.90 -22.75
C GLN A 56 -47.36 -40.81 -22.01
N LYS A 57 -46.24 -40.96 -22.72
CA LYS A 57 -44.90 -40.84 -22.12
C LYS A 57 -44.64 -39.43 -21.62
N ILE A 58 -45.01 -38.39 -22.38
CA ILE A 58 -44.93 -36.99 -21.96
C ILE A 58 -45.73 -36.77 -20.67
N ALA A 59 -46.98 -37.25 -20.61
CA ALA A 59 -47.78 -37.14 -19.38
C ALA A 59 -47.09 -37.82 -18.18
N SER A 60 -46.54 -39.01 -18.37
CA SER A 60 -45.82 -39.73 -17.32
C SER A 60 -44.53 -39.04 -16.86
N LEU A 61 -43.87 -38.27 -17.75
CA LEU A 61 -42.67 -37.52 -17.41
C LEU A 61 -43.00 -36.34 -16.50
N PHE A 62 -44.11 -35.64 -16.74
CA PHE A 62 -44.56 -34.59 -15.83
C PHE A 62 -44.88 -35.11 -14.43
N GLU A 63 -45.52 -36.28 -14.33
CA GLU A 63 -45.85 -36.89 -13.04
C GLU A 63 -44.60 -37.26 -12.23
N LYS A 64 -43.57 -37.80 -12.91
CA LYS A 64 -42.37 -38.34 -12.25
C LYS A 64 -41.28 -37.30 -12.01
N GLN A 65 -41.03 -36.43 -12.99
CA GLN A 65 -39.86 -35.55 -13.01
C GLN A 65 -40.21 -34.06 -12.90
N ARG A 66 -41.49 -33.70 -13.04
CA ARG A 66 -41.99 -32.31 -12.91
C ARG A 66 -41.14 -31.32 -13.74
N HIS A 67 -40.43 -30.42 -13.05
CA HIS A 67 -39.62 -29.35 -13.65
C HIS A 67 -38.46 -29.84 -14.53
N GLN A 68 -37.97 -31.06 -14.29
CA GLN A 68 -36.81 -31.61 -15.03
C GLN A 68 -37.21 -32.28 -16.36
N ALA A 69 -38.51 -32.52 -16.57
CA ALA A 69 -39.02 -33.25 -17.73
C ALA A 69 -38.85 -32.51 -19.06
N PHE A 70 -38.68 -31.19 -19.05
CA PHE A 70 -38.77 -30.34 -20.26
C PHE A 70 -37.73 -30.65 -21.33
N ASP A 71 -36.53 -31.08 -20.94
CA ASP A 71 -35.48 -31.44 -21.89
C ASP A 71 -35.86 -32.72 -22.65
N GLU A 72 -36.36 -33.74 -21.94
CA GLU A 72 -36.85 -34.98 -22.57
C GLU A 72 -38.14 -34.76 -23.38
N ILE A 73 -39.05 -33.91 -22.89
CA ILE A 73 -40.31 -33.58 -23.57
C ILE A 73 -40.04 -32.87 -24.89
N LYS A 74 -39.03 -32.00 -24.96
CA LYS A 74 -38.61 -31.33 -26.19
C LYS A 74 -38.37 -32.31 -27.33
N ASP A 75 -37.60 -33.37 -27.06
CA ASP A 75 -37.25 -34.38 -28.05
C ASP A 75 -38.49 -35.17 -28.50
N PHE A 76 -39.38 -35.50 -27.57
CA PHE A 76 -40.65 -36.17 -27.89
C PHE A 76 -41.57 -35.29 -28.74
N MET A 77 -41.65 -34.00 -28.44
CA MET A 77 -42.44 -33.06 -29.22
C MET A 77 -41.91 -32.91 -30.65
N PHE A 78 -40.60 -32.85 -30.85
CA PHE A 78 -40.04 -32.84 -32.21
C PHE A 78 -40.35 -34.11 -33.00
N ILE A 79 -40.30 -35.28 -32.37
CA ILE A 79 -40.71 -36.53 -33.04
C ILE A 79 -42.19 -36.46 -33.43
N MET A 80 -43.06 -35.93 -32.56
CA MET A 80 -44.47 -35.76 -32.87
C MET A 80 -44.69 -34.79 -34.03
N ASP A 81 -43.96 -33.67 -34.07
CA ASP A 81 -44.00 -32.70 -35.17
C ASP A 81 -43.58 -33.32 -36.50
N ASP A 82 -42.49 -34.09 -36.48
CA ASP A 82 -41.98 -34.74 -37.68
C ASP A 82 -42.94 -35.81 -38.19
N LEU A 83 -43.54 -36.62 -37.32
CA LEU A 83 -44.56 -37.60 -37.71
C LEU A 83 -45.81 -36.94 -38.31
N ARG A 84 -46.15 -35.73 -37.86
CA ARG A 84 -47.29 -34.95 -38.36
C ARG A 84 -47.04 -34.30 -39.72
N LYS A 85 -45.83 -34.39 -40.30
CA LYS A 85 -45.61 -34.04 -41.72
C LYS A 85 -46.42 -34.93 -42.67
N ILE A 86 -46.69 -36.17 -42.24
CA ILE A 86 -47.60 -37.07 -42.93
C ILE A 86 -49.04 -36.61 -42.69
N LYS A 87 -49.68 -36.00 -43.70
CA LYS A 87 -51.03 -35.40 -43.60
C LYS A 87 -52.09 -36.33 -42.98
N SER A 88 -52.05 -37.61 -43.34
CA SER A 88 -52.99 -38.61 -42.79
C SER A 88 -52.79 -38.87 -41.29
N VAL A 89 -51.54 -38.77 -40.80
CA VAL A 89 -51.23 -38.85 -39.37
C VAL A 89 -51.68 -37.56 -38.67
N GLU A 90 -51.35 -36.40 -39.23
CA GLU A 90 -51.77 -35.08 -38.72
C GLU A 90 -53.27 -35.01 -38.41
N GLN A 91 -54.09 -35.40 -39.39
CA GLN A 91 -55.56 -35.37 -39.27
C GLN A 91 -56.07 -36.30 -38.16
N ARG A 92 -55.47 -37.50 -38.03
CA ARG A 92 -55.90 -38.50 -37.05
C ARG A 92 -55.44 -38.18 -35.63
N THR A 93 -54.30 -37.49 -35.49
CA THR A 93 -53.71 -37.15 -34.19
C THR A 93 -53.94 -35.69 -33.79
N GLN A 94 -54.73 -34.93 -34.55
CA GLN A 94 -55.02 -33.52 -34.27
C GLN A 94 -55.44 -33.27 -32.82
N ARG A 95 -56.38 -34.08 -32.32
CA ARG A 95 -56.90 -33.91 -30.96
C ARG A 95 -55.87 -34.23 -29.88
N SER A 96 -55.17 -35.36 -29.98
CA SER A 96 -54.20 -35.80 -28.98
C SER A 96 -52.97 -34.90 -28.96
N TYR A 97 -52.52 -34.43 -30.13
CA TYR A 97 -51.46 -33.43 -30.24
C TYR A 97 -51.82 -32.14 -29.50
N PHE A 98 -52.97 -31.54 -29.79
CA PHE A 98 -53.39 -30.31 -29.10
C PHE A 98 -53.56 -30.51 -27.60
N GLN A 99 -54.11 -31.64 -27.16
CA GLN A 99 -54.22 -31.95 -25.73
C GLN A 99 -52.85 -32.07 -25.07
N THR A 100 -51.86 -32.64 -25.77
CA THR A 100 -50.47 -32.75 -25.28
C THR A 100 -49.83 -31.37 -25.15
N VAL A 101 -49.96 -30.53 -26.19
CA VAL A 101 -49.47 -29.15 -26.18
C VAL A 101 -50.13 -28.34 -25.05
N GLU A 102 -51.46 -28.35 -24.95
CA GLU A 102 -52.20 -27.65 -23.90
C GLU A 102 -51.82 -28.13 -22.49
N HIS A 103 -51.48 -29.41 -22.32
CA HIS A 103 -51.02 -29.94 -21.04
C HIS A 103 -49.64 -29.37 -20.66
N ILE A 104 -48.69 -29.37 -21.60
CA ILE A 104 -47.36 -28.76 -21.41
C ILE A 104 -47.52 -27.27 -21.09
N VAL A 105 -48.37 -26.58 -21.85
CA VAL A 105 -48.65 -25.16 -21.73
C VAL A 105 -49.31 -24.85 -20.37
N GLY A 106 -50.29 -25.64 -19.97
CA GLY A 106 -50.97 -25.51 -18.68
C GLY A 106 -50.00 -25.59 -17.52
N TYR A 107 -49.07 -26.56 -17.56
CA TYR A 107 -48.04 -26.72 -16.54
C TYR A 107 -47.15 -25.48 -16.42
N LEU A 108 -46.68 -24.94 -17.54
CA LEU A 108 -45.86 -23.72 -17.54
C LEU A 108 -46.60 -22.50 -17.00
N ARG A 109 -47.91 -22.42 -17.24
CA ARG A 109 -48.73 -21.33 -16.69
C ARG A 109 -48.78 -21.39 -15.17
N ASP A 110 -48.80 -22.59 -14.60
CA ASP A 110 -48.79 -22.77 -13.15
C ASP A 110 -47.40 -22.49 -12.55
N VAL A 111 -46.31 -22.90 -13.22
CA VAL A 111 -44.95 -22.49 -12.86
C VAL A 111 -44.80 -20.96 -12.89
N HIS A 112 -45.37 -20.31 -13.89
CA HIS A 112 -45.34 -18.85 -13.98
C HIS A 112 -46.05 -18.17 -12.81
N LYS A 113 -47.27 -18.62 -12.46
CA LYS A 113 -47.99 -18.11 -11.27
C LYS A 113 -47.19 -18.32 -10.00
N ASP A 114 -46.49 -19.46 -9.88
CA ASP A 114 -45.62 -19.73 -8.74
C ASP A 114 -44.49 -18.70 -8.66
N ILE A 115 -43.86 -18.36 -9.79
CA ILE A 115 -42.82 -17.32 -9.83
C ILE A 115 -43.39 -15.93 -9.47
N GLU A 116 -44.57 -15.58 -9.97
CA GLU A 116 -45.24 -14.31 -9.62
C GLU A 116 -45.53 -14.18 -8.11
N LEU A 117 -45.76 -15.31 -7.43
CA LEU A 117 -45.95 -15.34 -5.97
C LEU A 117 -44.62 -15.33 -5.20
N ILE A 118 -43.59 -15.99 -5.73
CA ILE A 118 -42.27 -16.13 -5.09
C ILE A 118 -41.47 -14.83 -5.18
N LEU A 119 -41.42 -14.18 -6.35
CA LEU A 119 -40.56 -13.00 -6.55
C LEU A 119 -40.82 -11.86 -5.55
N PRO A 120 -42.07 -11.46 -5.24
CA PRO A 120 -42.32 -10.45 -4.21
C PRO A 120 -41.80 -10.83 -2.81
N LEU A 121 -41.74 -12.12 -2.48
CA LEU A 121 -41.21 -12.61 -1.21
C LEU A 121 -39.67 -12.50 -1.16
N LEU A 122 -39.02 -12.69 -2.31
CA LEU A 122 -37.58 -12.47 -2.46
C LEU A 122 -37.23 -11.00 -2.22
N MET A 123 -37.98 -10.07 -2.83
CA MET A 123 -37.76 -8.63 -2.69
C MET A 123 -37.90 -8.16 -1.24
N LYS A 124 -38.83 -8.75 -0.49
CA LYS A 124 -39.05 -8.45 0.93
C LYS A 124 -38.01 -9.07 1.87
N GLN A 125 -37.02 -9.80 1.33
CA GLN A 125 -35.97 -10.50 2.10
C GLN A 125 -36.55 -11.35 3.24
N ASN A 126 -37.63 -12.09 2.95
CA ASN A 126 -38.30 -12.90 3.96
C ASN A 126 -37.33 -13.98 4.50
N PRO A 127 -37.12 -14.10 5.83
CA PRO A 127 -36.21 -15.10 6.41
C PRO A 127 -36.56 -16.55 6.07
N SER A 128 -37.84 -16.81 5.75
CA SER A 128 -38.37 -18.12 5.36
C SER A 128 -38.45 -18.34 3.84
N PHE A 129 -37.76 -17.50 3.06
CA PHE A 129 -37.79 -17.60 1.61
C PHE A 129 -37.20 -18.93 1.11
N ASP A 130 -37.97 -19.63 0.27
CA ASP A 130 -37.57 -20.92 -0.32
C ASP A 130 -36.82 -20.71 -1.65
N TYR A 131 -35.49 -20.65 -1.55
CA TYR A 131 -34.60 -20.54 -2.70
C TYR A 131 -34.62 -21.78 -3.60
N ASN A 132 -34.92 -22.96 -3.07
CA ASN A 132 -34.98 -24.18 -3.87
C ASN A 132 -36.17 -24.11 -4.82
N ARG A 133 -37.33 -23.69 -4.32
CA ARG A 133 -38.52 -23.50 -5.15
C ARG A 133 -38.31 -22.44 -6.23
N LEU A 134 -37.66 -21.31 -5.90
CA LEU A 134 -37.27 -20.31 -6.92
C LEU A 134 -36.37 -20.94 -7.98
N PHE A 135 -35.32 -21.66 -7.58
CA PHE A 135 -34.38 -22.30 -8.49
C PHE A 135 -35.05 -23.31 -9.41
N GLU A 136 -35.93 -24.15 -8.88
CA GLU A 136 -36.71 -25.13 -9.66
C GLU A 136 -37.58 -24.44 -10.70
N CYS A 137 -38.29 -23.37 -10.32
CA CYS A 137 -39.16 -22.64 -11.23
C CYS A 137 -38.38 -21.93 -12.33
N VAL A 138 -37.30 -21.22 -11.98
CA VAL A 138 -36.44 -20.52 -12.96
C VAL A 138 -35.76 -21.52 -13.90
N SER A 139 -35.28 -22.65 -13.37
CA SER A 139 -34.72 -23.73 -14.18
C SER A 139 -35.74 -24.31 -15.16
N CYS A 140 -36.98 -24.52 -14.69
CA CYS A 140 -38.08 -24.98 -15.51
C CYS A 140 -38.35 -24.01 -16.68
N MET A 141 -38.46 -22.70 -16.37
CA MET A 141 -38.70 -21.66 -17.38
C MET A 141 -37.58 -21.60 -18.42
N HIS A 142 -36.32 -21.66 -17.98
CA HIS A 142 -35.18 -21.69 -18.88
C HIS A 142 -35.22 -22.90 -19.83
N ARG A 143 -35.50 -24.10 -19.30
CA ARG A 143 -35.60 -25.32 -20.11
C ARG A 143 -36.79 -25.32 -21.06
N SER A 144 -37.85 -24.57 -20.75
CA SER A 144 -39.02 -24.43 -21.61
C SER A 144 -38.90 -23.43 -22.75
N LYS A 145 -37.75 -22.77 -22.91
CA LYS A 145 -37.54 -21.72 -23.93
C LYS A 145 -37.88 -22.17 -25.36
N TRP A 146 -37.70 -23.45 -25.68
CA TRP A 146 -38.05 -24.01 -27.00
C TRP A 146 -39.54 -23.95 -27.33
N ILE A 147 -40.42 -23.78 -26.34
CA ILE A 147 -41.87 -23.66 -26.55
C ILE A 147 -42.23 -22.27 -27.06
N GLU A 148 -41.53 -21.22 -26.60
CA GLU A 148 -41.67 -19.86 -27.13
C GLU A 148 -41.21 -19.79 -28.59
N GLU A 149 -40.13 -20.50 -28.93
CA GLU A 149 -39.61 -20.60 -30.30
C GLU A 149 -40.62 -21.23 -31.29
N ARG A 150 -41.51 -22.10 -30.79
CA ARG A 150 -42.57 -22.76 -31.59
C ARG A 150 -43.78 -21.86 -31.86
N GLN A 151 -43.80 -20.61 -31.37
CA GLN A 151 -44.92 -19.65 -31.49
C GLN A 151 -46.29 -20.14 -30.98
N GLU A 152 -46.35 -21.32 -30.34
CA GLU A 152 -47.55 -21.86 -29.69
C GLU A 152 -47.84 -21.13 -28.36
N TRP A 153 -46.88 -20.37 -27.86
CA TRP A 153 -46.97 -19.60 -26.62
C TRP A 153 -47.01 -18.09 -26.91
N ARG A 154 -48.13 -17.43 -26.56
CA ARG A 154 -48.35 -15.98 -26.78
C ARG A 154 -48.08 -15.09 -25.57
N TYR A 155 -47.76 -15.67 -24.42
CA TYR A 155 -47.27 -14.86 -23.30
C TYR A 155 -45.83 -14.45 -23.66
N GLY A 156 -45.55 -13.15 -23.67
CA GLY A 156 -44.24 -12.60 -24.05
C GLY A 156 -43.09 -13.21 -23.24
N ASN A 157 -41.83 -12.86 -23.56
CA ASN A 157 -40.64 -13.50 -22.96
C ASN A 157 -40.64 -13.43 -21.42
N LEU A 158 -41.24 -14.44 -20.78
CA LEU A 158 -41.48 -14.49 -19.34
C LEU A 158 -40.15 -14.68 -18.60
N MET A 159 -39.23 -15.42 -19.21
CA MET A 159 -37.88 -15.59 -18.67
C MET A 159 -37.13 -14.26 -18.60
N ASP A 160 -37.27 -13.40 -19.61
CA ASP A 160 -36.70 -12.04 -19.56
C ASP A 160 -37.32 -11.20 -18.45
N GLU A 161 -38.64 -11.31 -18.21
CA GLU A 161 -39.28 -10.58 -17.11
C GLU A 161 -38.77 -11.04 -15.74
N VAL A 162 -38.66 -12.36 -15.54
CA VAL A 162 -38.11 -12.95 -14.31
C VAL A 162 -36.65 -12.54 -14.13
N LYS A 163 -35.86 -12.59 -15.20
CA LYS A 163 -34.47 -12.12 -15.21
C LYS A 163 -34.39 -10.65 -14.81
N ASN A 164 -35.18 -9.78 -15.43
CA ASN A 164 -35.17 -8.34 -15.13
C ASN A 164 -35.55 -8.05 -13.67
N LYS A 165 -36.55 -8.77 -13.13
CA LYS A 165 -36.93 -8.65 -11.71
C LYS A 165 -35.80 -9.10 -10.77
N LEU A 166 -35.12 -10.21 -11.08
CA LEU A 166 -33.97 -10.68 -10.30
C LEU A 166 -32.78 -9.71 -10.36
N LEU A 167 -32.48 -9.17 -11.55
CA LEU A 167 -31.42 -8.18 -11.71
C LEU A 167 -31.76 -6.87 -10.99
N PHE A 168 -33.02 -6.45 -11.01
CA PHE A 168 -33.47 -5.30 -10.23
C PHE A 168 -33.23 -5.50 -8.72
N HIS A 169 -33.57 -6.67 -8.17
CA HIS A 169 -33.27 -7.01 -6.77
C HIS A 169 -31.78 -6.96 -6.45
N LEU A 170 -30.94 -7.49 -7.35
CA LEU A 170 -29.50 -7.48 -7.18
C LEU A 170 -28.94 -6.05 -7.21
N CYS A 171 -29.48 -5.18 -8.06
CA CYS A 171 -29.19 -3.75 -8.03
C CYS A 171 -29.59 -3.12 -6.69
N GLU A 172 -30.73 -3.48 -6.10
CA GLU A 172 -31.13 -2.98 -4.78
C GLU A 172 -30.16 -3.43 -3.68
N LEU A 173 -29.77 -4.71 -3.66
CA LEU A 173 -28.75 -5.23 -2.73
C LEU A 173 -27.40 -4.53 -2.90
N GLU A 174 -27.02 -4.27 -4.15
CA GLU A 174 -25.82 -3.53 -4.48
C GLU A 174 -25.87 -2.09 -3.92
N GLN A 175 -27.01 -1.40 -4.05
CA GLN A 175 -27.19 -0.08 -3.45
C GLN A 175 -27.17 -0.15 -1.92
N SER A 176 -27.84 -1.14 -1.29
CA SER A 176 -27.79 -1.32 0.16
C SER A 176 -26.36 -1.54 0.67
N SER A 177 -25.54 -2.30 -0.07
CA SER A 177 -24.14 -2.54 0.31
C SER A 177 -23.25 -1.29 0.23
N LYS A 178 -23.60 -0.31 -0.62
CA LYS A 178 -22.83 0.93 -0.79
C LYS A 178 -22.86 1.81 0.46
N TYR A 179 -23.97 1.77 1.19
CA TYR A 179 -24.18 2.55 2.41
C TYR A 179 -23.98 1.69 3.67
N LEU A 180 -23.40 0.50 3.53
CA LEU A 180 -23.12 -0.38 4.64
C LEU A 180 -21.94 0.17 5.44
N GLU A 181 -22.23 0.73 6.61
CA GLU A 181 -21.23 1.16 7.57
C GLU A 181 -21.13 0.10 8.68
N LEU A 182 -20.00 -0.59 8.75
CA LEU A 182 -19.77 -1.62 9.77
C LEU A 182 -19.27 -0.96 11.05
N ASP A 183 -20.21 -0.46 11.82
CA ASP A 183 -19.95 0.10 13.15
C ASP A 183 -19.89 -1.02 14.19
N ILE A 184 -18.84 -1.00 15.00
CA ILE A 184 -18.55 -1.99 16.03
C ILE A 184 -19.51 -1.82 17.21
N ASP A 185 -19.96 -0.59 17.47
CA ASP A 185 -20.92 -0.28 18.53
C ASP A 185 -22.35 -0.69 18.15
N HIS A 186 -22.57 -1.06 16.88
CA HIS A 186 -23.86 -1.46 16.32
C HIS A 186 -23.76 -2.84 15.65
N PRO A 187 -23.83 -3.94 16.42
CA PRO A 187 -23.71 -5.31 15.88
C PRO A 187 -24.74 -5.65 14.80
N ASP A 188 -25.87 -4.94 14.77
CA ASP A 188 -26.89 -5.06 13.73
C ASP A 188 -26.34 -4.72 12.33
N HIS A 189 -25.32 -3.86 12.21
CA HIS A 189 -24.73 -3.50 10.93
C HIS A 189 -23.91 -4.67 10.33
N LEU A 190 -23.19 -5.40 11.17
CA LEU A 190 -22.49 -6.64 10.77
C LEU A 190 -23.49 -7.72 10.36
N GLU A 191 -24.58 -7.86 11.12
CA GLU A 191 -25.63 -8.83 10.80
C GLU A 191 -26.35 -8.48 9.48
N GLN A 192 -26.55 -7.19 9.17
CA GLN A 192 -27.04 -6.75 7.86
C GLN A 192 -26.09 -7.15 6.74
N GLY A 193 -24.79 -6.88 6.89
CA GLY A 193 -23.77 -7.29 5.92
C GLY A 193 -23.76 -8.80 5.70
N ARG A 194 -23.82 -9.58 6.79
CA ARG A 194 -23.91 -11.05 6.73
C ARG A 194 -25.15 -11.53 5.98
N LYS A 195 -26.33 -10.97 6.26
CA LYS A 195 -27.57 -11.31 5.57
C LYS A 195 -27.48 -11.06 4.06
N ILE A 196 -26.86 -9.96 3.65
CA ILE A 196 -26.64 -9.66 2.23
C ILE A 196 -25.75 -10.73 1.58
N VAL A 197 -24.64 -11.11 2.23
CA VAL A 197 -23.73 -12.16 1.72
C VAL A 197 -24.43 -13.50 1.61
N GLU A 198 -25.14 -13.94 2.65
CA GLU A 198 -25.88 -15.21 2.64
C GLU A 198 -26.99 -15.22 1.56
N HIS A 199 -27.64 -14.08 1.33
CA HIS A 199 -28.66 -13.93 0.29
C HIS A 199 -28.04 -14.08 -1.11
N LEU A 200 -26.90 -13.44 -1.36
CA LEU A 200 -26.17 -13.55 -2.62
C LEU A 200 -25.64 -14.96 -2.88
N GLU A 201 -25.08 -15.61 -1.87
CA GLU A 201 -24.58 -16.98 -1.99
C GLU A 201 -25.68 -17.96 -2.45
N LYS A 202 -26.89 -17.80 -1.92
CA LYS A 202 -28.04 -18.61 -2.34
C LYS A 202 -28.48 -18.30 -3.77
N LEU A 203 -28.39 -17.03 -4.21
CA LEU A 203 -28.71 -16.62 -5.58
C LEU A 203 -27.65 -17.05 -6.61
N ASN A 204 -26.38 -17.28 -6.21
CA ASN A 204 -25.32 -17.72 -7.12
C ASN A 204 -25.64 -19.04 -7.85
N ARG A 205 -26.53 -19.88 -7.33
CA ARG A 205 -27.00 -21.08 -8.03
C ARG A 205 -27.64 -20.76 -9.39
N LEU A 206 -28.23 -19.57 -9.52
CA LEU A 206 -28.84 -19.09 -10.75
C LEU A 206 -27.83 -18.55 -11.76
N GLU A 207 -26.54 -18.41 -11.41
CA GLU A 207 -25.49 -17.89 -12.31
C GLU A 207 -25.38 -18.71 -13.60
N SER A 208 -25.56 -20.03 -13.51
CA SER A 208 -25.55 -20.92 -14.69
C SER A 208 -26.67 -20.61 -15.70
N ILE A 209 -27.74 -19.95 -15.27
CA ILE A 209 -28.92 -19.59 -16.06
C ILE A 209 -28.90 -18.09 -16.40
N ILE A 210 -28.46 -17.26 -15.46
CA ILE A 210 -28.39 -15.79 -15.55
C ILE A 210 -26.96 -15.36 -15.15
N PRO A 211 -26.01 -15.35 -16.09
CA PRO A 211 -24.60 -15.06 -15.80
C PRO A 211 -24.37 -13.66 -15.23
N GLU A 212 -25.26 -12.70 -15.49
CA GLU A 212 -25.16 -11.33 -14.98
C GLU A 212 -25.19 -11.26 -13.45
N ILE A 213 -25.72 -12.29 -12.77
CA ILE A 213 -25.71 -12.41 -11.30
C ILE A 213 -24.28 -12.38 -10.74
N ALA A 214 -23.32 -12.98 -11.46
CA ALA A 214 -21.92 -13.02 -11.05
C ALA A 214 -21.33 -11.61 -10.90
N ASN A 215 -21.65 -10.72 -11.84
CA ASN A 215 -21.15 -9.36 -11.86
C ASN A 215 -21.65 -8.56 -10.66
N HIS A 216 -22.95 -8.63 -10.36
CA HIS A 216 -23.53 -7.96 -9.19
C HIS A 216 -23.00 -8.53 -7.88
N SER A 217 -22.89 -9.86 -7.77
CA SER A 217 -22.37 -10.51 -6.57
C SER A 217 -20.92 -10.11 -6.28
N LYS A 218 -20.09 -9.99 -7.32
CA LYS A 218 -18.72 -9.48 -7.20
C LYS A 218 -18.69 -8.02 -6.75
N GLU A 219 -19.53 -7.16 -7.31
CA GLU A 219 -19.60 -5.74 -6.97
C GLU A 219 -20.03 -5.53 -5.51
N VAL A 220 -21.07 -6.24 -5.06
CA VAL A 220 -21.50 -6.24 -3.66
C VAL A 220 -20.38 -6.77 -2.75
N GLY A 221 -19.72 -7.86 -3.14
CA GLY A 221 -18.60 -8.42 -2.39
C GLY A 221 -17.46 -7.43 -2.19
N MET A 222 -17.07 -6.69 -3.23
CA MET A 222 -16.04 -5.64 -3.13
C MET A 222 -16.45 -4.51 -2.19
N LYS A 223 -17.73 -4.10 -2.19
CA LYS A 223 -18.25 -3.04 -1.31
C LYS A 223 -18.23 -3.46 0.16
N ILE A 224 -18.67 -4.68 0.44
CA ILE A 224 -18.62 -5.24 1.80
C ILE A 224 -17.19 -5.40 2.28
N GLU A 225 -16.28 -5.90 1.43
CA GLU A 225 -14.86 -6.01 1.74
C GLU A 225 -14.24 -4.65 2.06
N TYR A 226 -14.57 -3.62 1.26
CA TYR A 226 -14.13 -2.26 1.51
C TYR A 226 -14.60 -1.74 2.87
N ALA A 227 -15.88 -1.95 3.21
CA ALA A 227 -16.43 -1.57 4.51
C ALA A 227 -15.69 -2.27 5.67
N ILE A 228 -15.43 -3.57 5.55
CA ILE A 228 -14.66 -4.33 6.56
C ILE A 228 -13.26 -3.73 6.71
N ARG A 229 -12.54 -3.50 5.61
CA ARG A 229 -11.18 -2.94 5.62
C ARG A 229 -11.15 -1.55 6.25
N ALA A 230 -12.14 -0.72 5.94
CA ALA A 230 -12.27 0.62 6.53
C ALA A 230 -12.44 0.54 8.05
N THR A 231 -13.37 -0.29 8.54
CA THR A 231 -13.58 -0.49 9.98
C THR A 231 -12.34 -1.05 10.67
N VAL A 232 -11.67 -2.05 10.08
CA VAL A 232 -10.40 -2.59 10.62
C VAL A 232 -9.34 -1.50 10.73
N SER A 233 -9.21 -0.64 9.71
CA SER A 233 -8.25 0.47 9.72
C SER A 233 -8.57 1.48 10.84
N THR A 234 -9.85 1.77 11.08
CA THR A 234 -10.29 2.63 12.18
C THR A 234 -9.91 2.01 13.53
N ILE A 235 -10.15 0.71 13.74
CA ILE A 235 -9.74 -0.01 14.96
C ILE A 235 -8.22 0.11 15.16
N GLU A 236 -7.46 -0.18 14.11
CA GLU A 236 -6.00 -0.12 14.17
C GLU A 236 -5.50 1.27 14.57
N HIS A 237 -6.15 2.32 14.05
CA HIS A 237 -5.81 3.69 14.36
C HIS A 237 -6.22 4.11 15.79
N GLU A 238 -7.50 3.91 16.16
CA GLU A 238 -8.06 4.32 17.45
C GLU A 238 -7.37 3.61 18.62
N PHE A 239 -7.12 2.31 18.50
CA PHE A 239 -6.45 1.53 19.54
C PHE A 239 -4.92 1.61 19.44
N SER A 240 -4.38 2.45 18.54
CA SER A 240 -2.94 2.60 18.32
C SER A 240 -2.21 1.26 18.15
N LEU A 241 -2.87 0.27 17.53
CA LEU A 241 -2.30 -1.06 17.33
C LEU A 241 -1.06 -0.99 16.42
N GLU A 242 -0.99 -0.01 15.52
CA GLU A 242 0.22 0.29 14.74
C GLU A 242 1.44 0.64 15.63
N LYS A 243 1.23 1.39 16.74
CA LYS A 243 2.31 1.75 17.68
C LYS A 243 2.75 0.55 18.54
N ARG A 244 1.91 -0.47 18.65
CA ARG A 244 2.25 -1.78 19.24
C ARG A 244 2.73 -2.79 18.19
N GLY A 245 2.84 -2.40 16.92
CA GLY A 245 3.38 -3.28 15.90
C GLY A 245 4.84 -3.62 16.18
N VAL A 246 5.20 -4.91 16.09
CA VAL A 246 6.58 -5.39 16.26
C VAL A 246 7.55 -4.61 15.37
N ARG A 247 7.12 -4.26 14.15
CA ARG A 247 7.93 -3.47 13.21
C ARG A 247 8.22 -2.06 13.72
N TYR A 248 7.20 -1.38 14.24
CA TYR A 248 7.33 -0.03 14.80
C TYR A 248 8.29 0.00 15.99
N GLN A 249 8.13 -0.97 16.89
CA GLN A 249 8.96 -1.13 18.09
C GLN A 249 10.43 -1.46 17.72
N LYS A 250 10.66 -2.32 16.71
CA LYS A 250 12.00 -2.61 16.18
C LYS A 250 12.68 -1.37 15.60
N GLU A 251 11.97 -0.56 14.82
CA GLU A 251 12.55 0.65 14.23
C GLU A 251 12.96 1.66 15.30
N ILE A 252 12.17 1.85 16.36
CA ILE A 252 12.57 2.73 17.48
C ILE A 252 13.81 2.19 18.19
N LYS A 253 13.84 0.88 18.49
CA LYS A 253 15.01 0.23 19.10
C LYS A 253 16.29 0.47 18.28
N GLU A 254 16.26 0.25 16.98
CA GLU A 254 17.43 0.46 16.10
C GLU A 254 17.94 1.90 16.13
N GLN A 255 17.05 2.90 16.22
CA GLN A 255 17.48 4.29 16.30
C GLN A 255 18.04 4.65 17.69
N LEU A 256 17.52 4.04 18.76
CA LEU A 256 18.11 4.16 20.10
C LEU A 256 19.49 3.50 20.18
N GLU A 257 19.70 2.37 19.49
CA GLU A 257 21.04 1.76 19.36
C GLU A 257 22.02 2.66 18.60
N LYS A 258 21.58 3.32 17.53
CA LYS A 258 22.39 4.35 16.85
C LYS A 258 22.72 5.54 17.76
N LEU A 259 21.77 5.96 18.59
CA LEU A 259 22.00 7.00 19.60
C LEU A 259 23.02 6.55 20.65
N LYS A 260 23.05 5.25 21.00
CA LYS A 260 24.02 4.67 21.93
C LYS A 260 25.44 4.74 21.39
N VAL A 261 25.62 4.40 20.10
CA VAL A 261 26.92 4.52 19.43
C VAL A 261 27.43 5.96 19.50
N TYR A 262 26.57 6.94 19.19
CA TYR A 262 26.90 8.35 19.32
C TYR A 262 27.27 8.77 20.76
N ALA A 263 26.50 8.33 21.76
CA ALA A 263 26.78 8.60 23.17
C ALA A 263 28.14 8.02 23.61
N GLU A 264 28.51 6.84 23.11
CA GLU A 264 29.81 6.23 23.35
C GLU A 264 30.95 7.02 22.71
N SER A 265 30.79 7.50 21.46
CA SER A 265 31.76 8.38 20.81
C SER A 265 31.91 9.72 21.56
N LEU A 266 30.82 10.28 22.08
CA LEU A 266 30.86 11.53 22.85
C LEU A 266 31.57 11.34 24.20
N ASN A 267 31.34 10.21 24.87
CA ASN A 267 32.09 9.84 26.07
C ASN A 267 33.58 9.65 25.79
N HIS A 268 33.94 9.05 24.65
CA HIS A 268 35.33 8.91 24.25
C HIS A 268 36.00 10.28 23.99
N ALA A 269 35.32 11.18 23.28
CA ALA A 269 35.80 12.55 23.06
C ALA A 269 35.99 13.30 24.40
N ASN A 270 35.07 13.14 25.35
CA ASN A 270 35.20 13.74 26.69
C ASN A 270 36.35 13.12 27.50
N ALA A 271 36.57 11.81 27.39
CA ALA A 271 37.70 11.13 28.04
C ALA A 271 39.05 11.63 27.49
N TYR A 272 39.13 11.91 26.18
CA TYR A 272 40.32 12.53 25.58
C TYR A 272 40.64 13.89 26.21
N LEU A 273 39.63 14.75 26.45
CA LEU A 273 39.84 16.03 27.15
C LEU A 273 40.34 15.81 28.59
N GLN A 274 39.78 14.85 29.31
CA GLN A 274 40.23 14.50 30.66
C GLN A 274 41.67 14.02 30.68
N GLN A 275 42.09 13.23 29.69
CA GLN A 275 43.48 12.79 29.54
C GLN A 275 44.43 13.98 29.32
N LYS A 276 43.97 15.04 28.67
CA LYS A 276 44.69 16.32 28.49
C LYS A 276 44.57 17.27 29.70
N GLY A 277 44.02 16.81 30.82
CA GLY A 277 43.88 17.60 32.04
C GLY A 277 42.80 18.68 31.97
N LEU A 278 41.81 18.50 31.10
CA LEU A 278 40.66 19.41 30.91
C LEU A 278 39.38 18.71 31.36
N LYS A 279 38.54 19.38 32.14
CA LYS A 279 37.28 18.80 32.64
C LYS A 279 36.22 18.70 31.55
N ASN A 280 36.18 19.65 30.63
CA ASN A 280 35.21 19.72 29.54
C ASN A 280 35.64 20.72 28.44
N ALA A 281 34.88 20.76 27.35
CA ALA A 281 35.14 21.65 26.23
C ALA A 281 35.10 23.15 26.60
N ARG A 282 34.29 23.56 27.59
CA ARG A 282 34.26 24.97 28.04
C ARG A 282 35.56 25.37 28.71
N GLU A 283 36.18 24.47 29.47
CA GLU A 283 37.50 24.73 30.06
C GLU A 283 38.58 24.88 28.98
N LEU A 284 38.52 24.07 27.92
CA LEU A 284 39.41 24.20 26.76
C LEU A 284 39.26 25.57 26.09
N ASP A 285 38.01 25.95 25.77
CA ASP A 285 37.74 27.24 25.14
C ASP A 285 38.16 28.42 26.04
N PHE A 286 37.93 28.31 27.36
CA PHE A 286 38.38 29.30 28.33
C PHE A 286 39.90 29.41 28.39
N ARG A 287 40.65 28.29 28.37
CA ARG A 287 42.12 28.32 28.37
C ARG A 287 42.66 28.94 27.08
N ILE A 288 42.09 28.60 25.92
CA ILE A 288 42.46 29.21 24.64
C ILE A 288 42.27 30.72 24.70
N GLN A 289 41.07 31.18 25.09
CA GLN A 289 40.75 32.61 25.18
C GLN A 289 41.68 33.33 26.17
N SER A 290 41.94 32.72 27.33
CA SER A 290 42.82 33.30 28.35
C SER A 290 44.25 33.49 27.82
N ILE A 291 44.79 32.54 27.05
CA ILE A 291 46.13 32.64 26.47
C ILE A 291 46.14 33.70 25.37
N GLU A 292 45.11 33.76 24.52
CA GLU A 292 44.98 34.79 23.47
C GLU A 292 44.96 36.21 24.05
N ASP A 293 44.21 36.41 25.14
CA ASP A 293 44.14 37.68 25.85
C ASP A 293 45.49 38.05 26.49
N GLU A 294 46.21 37.07 27.05
CA GLU A 294 47.53 37.28 27.65
C GLU A 294 48.59 37.61 26.59
N ILE A 295 48.59 36.94 25.44
CA ILE A 295 49.43 37.27 24.28
C ILE A 295 49.16 38.71 23.86
N LYS A 296 47.89 39.08 23.65
CA LYS A 296 47.50 40.43 23.22
C LYS A 296 47.98 41.51 24.20
N MET A 297 47.87 41.26 25.50
CA MET A 297 48.36 42.18 26.53
C MET A 297 49.89 42.32 26.47
N ASN A 298 50.62 41.20 26.40
CA ASN A 298 52.08 41.20 26.34
C ASN A 298 52.61 41.82 25.04
N THR A 299 51.96 41.60 23.89
CA THR A 299 52.31 42.25 22.61
C THR A 299 52.13 43.76 22.70
N THR A 300 51.02 44.22 23.29
CA THR A 300 50.77 45.66 23.48
C THR A 300 51.82 46.30 24.39
N ASP A 301 52.21 45.61 25.47
CA ASP A 301 53.27 46.08 26.37
C ASP A 301 54.65 46.08 25.68
N PHE A 302 54.95 45.04 24.91
CA PHE A 302 56.18 44.94 24.12
C PHE A 302 56.29 46.08 23.10
N GLU A 303 55.23 46.36 22.34
CA GLU A 303 55.20 47.47 21.38
C GLU A 303 55.37 48.83 22.05
N LYS A 304 54.74 49.06 23.21
CA LYS A 304 54.94 50.29 23.99
C LYS A 304 56.39 50.45 24.44
N LYS A 305 56.99 49.40 24.99
CA LYS A 305 58.39 49.40 25.44
C LYS A 305 59.34 49.62 24.28
N LYS A 306 59.12 48.95 23.15
CA LYS A 306 59.90 49.12 21.92
C LYS A 306 59.81 50.55 21.39
N ASN A 307 58.61 51.13 21.31
CA ASN A 307 58.44 52.52 20.87
C ASN A 307 59.13 53.53 21.80
N ASN A 308 59.17 53.26 23.11
CA ASN A 308 59.91 54.11 24.05
C ASN A 308 61.43 53.97 23.84
N PHE A 309 61.92 52.75 23.68
CA PHE A 309 63.31 52.45 23.38
C PHE A 309 63.76 53.11 22.06
N ASP A 310 62.95 53.03 21.00
CA ASP A 310 63.24 53.65 19.70
C ASP A 310 63.29 55.18 19.80
N LYS A 311 62.39 55.81 20.58
CA LYS A 311 62.41 57.26 20.85
C LYS A 311 63.64 57.67 21.64
N GLU A 312 64.08 56.85 22.59
CA GLU A 312 65.28 57.12 23.39
C GLU A 312 66.55 56.99 22.55
N ASN A 313 66.64 55.94 21.71
CA ASN A 313 67.71 55.81 20.72
C ASN A 313 67.75 57.01 19.77
N GLN A 314 66.61 57.46 19.26
CA GLN A 314 66.56 58.63 18.39
C GLN A 314 67.10 59.90 19.09
N ARG A 315 66.76 60.11 20.37
CA ARG A 315 67.31 61.23 21.17
C ARG A 315 68.82 61.10 21.35
N ILE A 316 69.31 59.90 21.62
CA ILE A 316 70.75 59.62 21.75
C ILE A 316 71.46 59.89 20.43
N ASP A 317 70.90 59.45 19.30
CA ASP A 317 71.46 59.71 17.96
C ASP A 317 71.49 61.22 17.63
N GLU A 318 70.47 61.97 18.02
CA GLU A 318 70.45 63.44 17.90
C GLU A 318 71.54 64.10 18.77
N GLU A 319 71.76 63.63 19.99
CA GLU A 319 72.83 64.12 20.87
C GLU A 319 74.22 63.77 20.33
N ILE A 320 74.41 62.54 19.84
CA ILE A 320 75.64 62.10 19.17
C ILE A 320 75.92 62.99 17.96
N SER A 321 74.90 63.26 17.14
CA SER A 321 75.02 64.14 15.96
C SER A 321 75.48 65.54 16.35
N LYS A 322 74.88 66.14 17.39
CA LYS A 322 75.32 67.44 17.94
C LYS A 322 76.77 67.40 18.43
N LEU A 323 77.18 66.32 19.09
CA LEU A 323 78.56 66.14 19.56
C LEU A 323 79.55 65.98 18.39
N VAL A 324 79.14 65.31 17.31
CA VAL A 324 79.93 65.20 16.07
C VAL A 324 80.09 66.58 15.43
N ASP A 325 79.02 67.37 15.31
CA ASP A 325 79.08 68.75 14.80
C ASP A 325 80.01 69.64 15.64
N ILE A 326 79.92 69.54 16.98
CA ILE A 326 80.81 70.27 17.90
C ILE A 326 82.25 69.82 17.70
N LYS A 327 82.51 68.51 17.57
CA LYS A 327 83.85 67.97 17.34
C LYS A 327 84.42 68.46 16.01
N GLU A 328 83.64 68.50 14.94
CA GLU A 328 84.06 69.04 13.65
C GLU A 328 84.36 70.54 13.74
N ASN A 329 83.51 71.33 14.41
CA ASN A 329 83.76 72.75 14.68
C ASN A 329 85.06 72.97 15.47
N TYR A 330 85.30 72.16 16.51
CA TYR A 330 86.56 72.20 17.26
C TYR A 330 87.78 71.78 16.42
N GLN A 331 87.63 70.80 15.52
CA GLN A 331 88.70 70.42 14.60
C GLN A 331 89.00 71.52 13.56
N GLN A 332 88.00 72.28 13.12
CA GLN A 332 88.21 73.46 12.28
C GLN A 332 88.92 74.59 13.03
N LEU A 333 88.58 74.81 14.32
CA LEU A 333 89.27 75.78 15.18
C LEU A 333 90.72 75.35 15.49
N ALA A 334 90.96 74.06 15.72
CA ALA A 334 92.31 73.52 15.96
C ALA A 334 93.25 73.64 14.75
N LYS A 335 92.72 73.75 13.52
CA LYS A 335 93.54 74.06 12.32
C LYS A 335 94.10 75.49 12.32
N LYS A 336 93.62 76.40 13.19
CA LYS A 336 94.10 77.79 13.32
C LYS A 336 95.06 78.04 14.49
N ALA A 337 95.24 77.10 15.42
CA ALA A 337 96.13 77.26 16.57
C ALA A 337 96.77 75.93 16.98
N ASN A 338 98.08 75.95 17.22
CA ASN A 338 98.91 74.78 17.53
C ASN A 338 98.62 74.30 18.97
N TRP A 339 97.53 73.56 19.17
CA TRP A 339 97.18 72.92 20.44
C TRP A 339 97.39 71.41 20.33
N ARG A 340 98.45 70.92 21.00
CA ARG A 340 98.61 69.52 21.38
C ARG A 340 97.92 69.34 22.73
N ASP A 341 96.77 68.70 22.73
CA ASP A 341 96.47 67.56 23.60
C ASP A 341 95.03 67.10 23.36
N LYS A 342 94.87 65.83 22.99
CA LYS A 342 93.58 65.19 22.76
C LYS A 342 93.36 64.14 23.85
N THR A 343 92.85 64.57 24.98
CA THR A 343 92.25 63.67 25.97
C THR A 343 90.75 63.91 25.98
N ILE A 344 89.99 62.88 25.58
CA ILE A 344 88.54 62.84 25.72
C ILE A 344 88.23 63.03 27.21
N PRO A 345 87.32 63.94 27.60
CA PRO A 345 86.95 64.11 29.00
C PRO A 345 86.42 62.79 29.56
N GLN A 346 86.99 62.31 30.67
CA GLN A 346 86.58 61.07 31.34
C GLN A 346 85.05 61.01 31.59
N LYS A 347 84.42 62.17 31.86
CA LYS A 347 82.96 62.30 31.99
C LYS A 347 82.16 61.84 30.76
N ALA A 348 82.69 62.00 29.54
CA ALA A 348 82.01 61.55 28.32
C ALA A 348 82.11 60.02 28.16
N ILE A 349 83.22 59.42 28.59
CA ILE A 349 83.39 57.96 28.62
C ILE A 349 82.45 57.34 29.66
N ASP A 350 82.30 57.98 30.83
CA ASP A 350 81.41 57.52 31.89
C ASP A 350 79.94 57.63 31.47
N PHE A 351 79.54 58.71 30.77
CA PHE A 351 78.19 58.86 30.20
C PHE A 351 77.88 57.77 29.16
N LEU A 352 78.80 57.48 28.24
CA LEU A 352 78.61 56.43 27.24
C LEU A 352 78.50 55.04 27.88
N LYS A 353 79.29 54.76 28.92
CA LYS A 353 79.18 53.50 29.69
C LYS A 353 77.85 53.40 30.45
N GLU A 354 77.35 54.50 31.00
CA GLU A 354 76.04 54.51 31.66
C GLU A 354 74.90 54.25 30.67
N GLN A 355 74.93 54.90 29.49
CA GLN A 355 73.95 54.67 28.43
C GLN A 355 74.02 53.24 27.87
N GLU A 356 75.23 52.69 27.70
CA GLU A 356 75.42 51.30 27.27
C GLU A 356 74.81 50.31 28.29
N ASN A 357 74.96 50.55 29.59
CA ASN A 357 74.39 49.71 30.63
C ASN A 357 72.85 49.82 30.70
N ARG A 358 72.28 51.02 30.50
CA ARG A 358 70.82 51.21 30.42
C ARG A 358 70.25 50.49 29.20
N ALA A 359 70.86 50.68 28.02
CA ALA A 359 70.44 50.01 26.78
C ALA A 359 70.51 48.48 26.90
N LYS A 360 71.55 47.93 27.54
CA LYS A 360 71.65 46.48 27.80
C LYS A 360 70.51 45.96 28.70
N THR A 361 70.19 46.70 29.75
CA THR A 361 69.13 46.32 30.69
C THR A 361 67.75 46.34 30.03
N GLU A 362 67.46 47.40 29.27
CA GLU A 362 66.20 47.53 28.53
C GLU A 362 66.07 46.48 27.42
N PHE A 363 67.15 46.22 26.70
CA PHE A 363 67.20 45.16 25.70
C PHE A 363 66.96 43.77 26.30
N GLU A 364 67.50 43.47 27.48
CA GLU A 364 67.20 42.22 28.19
C GLU A 364 65.72 42.12 28.59
N THR A 365 65.09 43.22 29.03
CA THR A 365 63.65 43.21 29.37
C THR A 365 62.77 43.02 28.14
N LEU A 366 63.12 43.61 26.99
CA LEU A 366 62.45 43.37 25.72
C LEU A 366 62.59 41.92 25.29
N LYS A 367 63.81 41.36 25.38
CA LYS A 367 64.09 39.96 25.05
C LYS A 367 63.29 38.98 25.92
N LYS A 368 63.22 39.20 27.23
CA LYS A 368 62.38 38.39 28.15
C LYS A 368 60.90 38.45 27.81
N THR A 369 60.40 39.63 27.45
CA THR A 369 58.98 39.81 27.06
C THR A 369 58.70 39.07 25.74
N GLN A 370 59.62 39.14 24.78
CA GLN A 370 59.54 38.40 23.52
C GLN A 370 59.54 36.88 23.75
N THR A 371 60.45 36.35 24.57
CA THR A 371 60.49 34.91 24.90
C THR A 371 59.19 34.46 25.55
N ARG A 372 58.59 35.26 26.44
CA ARG A 372 57.28 34.95 27.04
C ARG A 372 56.15 34.89 26.02
N ILE A 373 56.14 35.78 25.03
CA ILE A 373 55.15 35.75 23.94
C ILE A 373 55.31 34.47 23.11
N GLU A 374 56.55 34.07 22.79
CA GLU A 374 56.85 32.83 22.06
C GLU A 374 56.41 31.57 22.84
N GLU A 375 56.62 31.54 24.16
CA GLU A 375 56.14 30.45 25.02
C GLU A 375 54.60 30.36 25.04
N LEU A 376 53.91 31.49 25.16
CA LEU A 376 52.45 31.55 25.12
C LEU A 376 51.90 31.12 23.76
N ASP A 377 52.55 31.51 22.66
CA ASP A 377 52.15 31.11 21.30
C ASP A 377 52.29 29.59 21.10
N ASN A 378 53.33 28.97 21.66
CA ASN A 378 53.49 27.51 21.64
C ASN A 378 52.37 26.81 22.44
N ASN A 379 52.04 27.32 23.63
CA ASN A 379 50.92 26.78 24.43
C ASN A 379 49.58 26.94 23.70
N LEU A 380 49.34 28.09 23.06
CA LEU A 380 48.13 28.33 22.28
C LEU A 380 48.00 27.31 21.15
N LYS A 381 49.08 27.05 20.40
CA LYS A 381 49.10 26.04 19.34
C LYS A 381 48.76 24.64 19.86
N GLU A 382 49.26 24.27 21.04
CA GLU A 382 48.94 22.98 21.67
C GLU A 382 47.44 22.87 21.97
N TYR A 383 46.85 23.87 22.64
CA TYR A 383 45.42 23.85 22.95
C TYR A 383 44.53 23.93 21.71
N GLN A 384 44.92 24.70 20.68
CA GLN A 384 44.22 24.71 19.40
C GLN A 384 44.28 23.35 18.69
N GLN A 385 45.39 22.62 18.81
CA GLN A 385 45.50 21.26 18.28
C GLN A 385 44.59 20.28 19.04
N ILE A 386 44.55 20.37 20.38
CA ILE A 386 43.60 19.60 21.21
C ILE A 386 42.16 19.88 20.80
N GLN A 387 41.82 21.15 20.52
CA GLN A 387 40.48 21.54 20.06
C GLN A 387 40.13 20.93 18.69
N LYS A 388 41.07 20.93 17.74
CA LYS A 388 40.88 20.30 16.42
C LYS A 388 40.65 18.79 16.55
N GLU A 389 41.46 18.09 17.34
CA GLU A 389 41.33 16.65 17.56
C GLU A 389 39.99 16.31 18.24
N PHE A 390 39.60 17.07 19.26
CA PHE A 390 38.31 16.91 19.92
C PHE A 390 37.13 17.12 18.96
N GLN A 391 37.18 18.14 18.10
CA GLN A 391 36.14 18.38 17.10
C GLN A 391 36.05 17.25 16.06
N GLN A 392 37.19 16.69 15.64
CA GLN A 392 37.20 15.54 14.72
C GLN A 392 36.54 14.32 15.36
N LEU A 393 36.82 14.04 16.64
CA LEU A 393 36.16 12.96 17.40
C LEU A 393 34.64 13.17 17.49
N GLN A 394 34.16 14.41 17.63
CA GLN A 394 32.72 14.70 17.64
C GLN A 394 32.07 14.63 16.25
N GLN A 395 32.78 15.02 15.19
CA GLN A 395 32.21 15.09 13.84
C GLN A 395 31.96 13.71 13.23
N LYS A 396 32.79 12.71 13.59
CA LYS A 396 32.72 11.35 13.03
C LYS A 396 31.33 10.72 13.13
N GLU A 397 30.55 11.08 14.15
CA GLU A 397 29.22 10.48 14.41
C GLU A 397 28.07 11.49 14.49
N LYS A 398 28.32 12.77 14.19
CA LYS A 398 27.28 13.82 14.22
C LYS A 398 26.14 13.56 13.21
N VAL A 399 26.45 12.89 12.10
CA VAL A 399 25.46 12.46 11.09
C VAL A 399 24.51 11.40 11.66
N ILE A 400 25.02 10.51 12.50
CA ILE A 400 24.24 9.45 13.17
C ILE A 400 23.24 10.10 14.12
N LEU A 401 23.69 11.05 14.97
CA LEU A 401 22.81 11.81 15.85
C LEU A 401 21.70 12.52 15.06
N LYS A 402 22.04 13.28 14.01
CA LYS A 402 21.04 14.04 13.26
C LYS A 402 19.97 13.14 12.64
N THR A 403 20.37 11.98 12.13
CA THR A 403 19.46 11.02 11.50
C THR A 403 18.58 10.33 12.52
N ALA A 404 19.17 9.81 13.61
CA ALA A 404 18.44 9.15 14.69
C ALA A 404 17.46 10.12 15.38
N SER A 405 17.91 11.34 15.71
CA SER A 405 17.08 12.36 16.34
C SER A 405 15.89 12.77 15.46
N LYS A 406 16.08 12.93 14.15
CA LYS A 406 14.97 13.26 13.24
C LYS A 406 13.90 12.18 13.26
N PHE A 407 14.30 10.91 13.24
CA PHE A 407 13.37 9.79 13.30
C PHE A 407 12.67 9.74 14.66
N LEU A 408 13.40 9.78 15.77
CA LEU A 408 12.83 9.70 17.12
C LEU A 408 11.81 10.82 17.38
N LYS A 409 12.08 12.05 16.91
CA LYS A 409 11.10 13.15 16.98
C LYS A 409 9.80 12.86 16.24
N SER A 410 9.89 12.29 15.03
CA SER A 410 8.70 11.89 14.27
C SER A 410 7.88 10.80 14.96
N ARG A 411 8.47 10.14 15.97
CA ARG A 411 7.83 9.12 16.81
C ARG A 411 7.48 9.61 18.23
N GLY A 412 7.52 10.93 18.46
CA GLY A 412 7.04 11.55 19.70
C GLY A 412 8.09 11.79 20.79
N PHE A 413 9.37 11.48 20.54
CA PHE A 413 10.44 11.85 21.47
C PHE A 413 10.70 13.37 21.43
N SER A 414 10.82 13.99 22.59
CA SER A 414 11.18 15.41 22.69
C SER A 414 12.69 15.62 22.48
N ASP A 415 13.08 16.83 22.08
CA ASP A 415 14.49 17.25 22.01
C ASP A 415 15.23 17.08 23.35
N LEU A 416 14.53 17.38 24.45
CA LEU A 416 15.02 17.22 25.82
C LEU A 416 15.27 15.75 26.15
N GLU A 417 14.32 14.87 25.81
CA GLU A 417 14.46 13.42 26.05
C GLU A 417 15.63 12.83 25.25
N ILE A 418 15.74 13.18 23.96
CA ILE A 418 16.85 12.69 23.11
C ILE A 418 18.20 13.18 23.65
N SER A 419 18.29 14.44 24.06
CA SER A 419 19.52 15.01 24.62
C SER A 419 19.89 14.34 25.95
N ARG A 420 18.90 14.08 26.82
CA ARG A 420 19.09 13.38 28.09
C ARG A 420 19.59 11.96 27.88
N LEU A 421 18.98 11.21 26.97
CA LEU A 421 19.38 9.84 26.61
C LEU A 421 20.79 9.81 25.98
N ALA A 422 21.17 10.82 25.21
CA ALA A 422 22.52 10.91 24.65
C ALA A 422 23.60 11.20 25.72
N SER A 423 23.23 11.84 26.84
CA SER A 423 24.13 12.15 27.95
C SER A 423 24.16 11.09 29.05
N ASP A 424 23.09 10.30 29.21
CA ASP A 424 22.98 9.23 30.21
C ASP A 424 22.91 7.85 29.53
N LYS A 425 24.06 7.17 29.53
CA LYS A 425 24.20 5.83 28.94
C LYS A 425 23.30 4.79 29.61
N ASN A 426 23.10 4.89 30.93
CA ASN A 426 22.33 3.89 31.67
C ASN A 426 20.85 4.03 31.34
N GLU A 427 20.33 5.26 31.33
CA GLU A 427 18.95 5.53 30.94
C GLU A 427 18.66 5.06 29.51
N LEU A 428 19.59 5.27 28.59
CA LEU A 428 19.46 4.81 27.20
C LEU A 428 19.43 3.29 27.07
N ILE A 429 20.31 2.58 27.79
CA ILE A 429 20.30 1.11 27.82
C ILE A 429 18.98 0.58 28.40
N GLU A 430 18.49 1.18 29.48
CA GLU A 430 17.21 0.80 30.07
C GLU A 430 16.04 1.04 29.10
N LYS A 431 16.04 2.16 28.39
CA LYS A 431 15.04 2.47 27.36
C LYS A 431 15.08 1.43 26.24
N ILE A 432 16.27 1.08 25.71
CA ILE A 432 16.43 0.02 24.70
C ILE A 432 15.87 -1.30 25.21
N GLY A 433 16.21 -1.71 26.44
CA GLY A 433 15.71 -2.95 27.05
C GLY A 433 14.20 -2.96 27.31
N LYS A 434 13.58 -1.79 27.50
CA LYS A 434 12.10 -1.68 27.53
C LYS A 434 11.49 -2.04 26.17
N TYR A 435 12.01 -1.47 25.08
CA TYR A 435 11.55 -1.76 23.72
C TYR A 435 11.80 -3.22 23.31
N GLU A 436 12.91 -3.83 23.75
CA GLU A 436 13.16 -5.28 23.57
C GLU A 436 12.09 -6.14 24.23
N ARG A 437 11.78 -5.87 25.52
CA ARG A 437 10.73 -6.60 26.25
C ARG A 437 9.36 -6.40 25.63
N GLU A 438 9.05 -5.19 25.16
CA GLU A 438 7.79 -4.92 24.45
C GLU A 438 7.71 -5.76 23.16
N ILE A 439 8.78 -5.83 22.36
CA ILE A 439 8.85 -6.66 21.14
C ILE A 439 8.62 -8.14 21.45
N ASP A 440 9.25 -8.66 22.50
CA ASP A 440 9.16 -10.08 22.84
C ASP A 440 7.78 -10.44 23.42
N ASN A 441 7.17 -9.54 24.20
CA ASN A 441 5.80 -9.70 24.70
C ASN A 441 4.73 -9.70 23.60
N ILE A 442 5.00 -9.13 22.42
CA ILE A 442 4.07 -9.14 21.28
C ILE A 442 4.23 -10.42 20.43
N LYS A 443 5.36 -11.12 20.52
CA LYS A 443 5.62 -12.36 19.77
C LYS A 443 5.10 -13.62 20.47
N GLY A 444 4.91 -13.58 21.78
CA GLY A 444 4.27 -14.65 22.57
C GLY A 444 2.77 -14.46 22.61
#